data_AF-A0A6P1IQW7-F1
#
_entry.id   AF-A0A6P1IQW7-F1
#
_cell.length_a   1.000
_cell.length_b   1.000
_cell.length_c   1.000
_cell.angle_alpha   90.00
_cell.angle_beta   90.00
_cell.angle_gamma   90.00
#
_symmetry.space_group_name_H-M   'P 1'
#
loop_
_entity.id
_entity.type
_entity.pdbx_description
1 polymer ?
#
loop_
_entity_poly.entity_id
_entity_poly.type
_entity_poly.pdbx_seq_one_letter_code
_entity_poly.pdbx_strand_id
1 'polypeptide(L)'
;MFKKFLYHRSLNSALLELGIETEELNPAFRDEVMDVALREHFTPKEAALSVLTLVYPSLSLVDRLRTIQVVRRWRSSSQVSEANYRHTQNGSLAFERSPSGHHS
;
A
#
# COMPACT_ATOMS: atom_id res chain seq x y z
N MET A 1 -16.13 -14.75 11.58
CA MET A 1 -15.73 -13.48 12.24
C MET A 1 -14.24 -13.42 12.62
N PHE A 2 -13.62 -14.50 13.12
CA PHE A 2 -12.22 -14.48 13.57
C PHE A 2 -11.18 -14.02 12.51
N LYS A 3 -11.33 -14.43 11.25
CA LYS A 3 -10.43 -14.02 10.16
C LYS A 3 -10.46 -12.50 9.90
N LYS A 4 -11.65 -11.88 9.97
CA LYS A 4 -11.82 -10.42 9.80
C LYS A 4 -11.16 -9.66 10.94
N PHE A 5 -11.29 -10.15 12.18
CA PHE A 5 -10.63 -9.57 13.34
C PHE A 5 -9.09 -9.65 13.26
N LEU A 6 -8.55 -10.81 12.88
CA LEU A 6 -7.10 -10.99 12.69
C LEU A 6 -6.59 -10.09 11.56
N TYR A 7 -7.32 -10.03 10.45
CA TYR A 7 -6.99 -9.14 9.33
C TYR A 7 -6.93 -7.68 9.79
N HIS A 8 -7.97 -7.22 10.48
CA HIS A 8 -8.05 -5.86 10.99
C HIS A 8 -6.89 -5.53 11.93
N ARG A 9 -6.54 -6.45 12.83
CA ARG A 9 -5.37 -6.30 13.71
C ARG A 9 -4.07 -6.21 12.92
N SER A 10 -3.88 -7.07 11.91
CA SER A 10 -2.69 -7.05 11.06
C SER A 10 -2.61 -5.78 10.19
N LEU A 11 -3.76 -5.29 9.70
CA LEU A 11 -3.84 -4.04 8.94
C LEU A 11 -3.45 -2.84 9.80
N ASN A 12 -3.97 -2.76 11.02
CA ASN A 12 -3.60 -1.69 11.96
C ASN A 12 -2.11 -1.72 12.29
N SER A 13 -1.54 -2.91 12.48
CA SER A 13 -0.10 -3.07 12.68
C SER A 13 0.69 -2.57 11.47
N ALA A 14 0.24 -2.87 10.26
CA ALA A 14 0.88 -2.42 9.02
C ALA A 14 0.79 -0.88 8.84
N LEU A 15 -0.35 -0.27 9.18
CA LEU A 15 -0.53 1.18 9.16
C LEU A 15 0.36 1.87 10.19
N LEU A 16 0.45 1.34 11.41
CA LEU A 16 1.35 1.84 12.45
C LEU A 16 2.82 1.72 12.05
N GLU A 17 3.22 0.63 11.40
CA GLU A 17 4.57 0.50 10.85
C GLU A 17 4.88 1.59 9.80
N LEU A 18 3.88 2.03 9.03
CA LEU A 18 3.98 3.15 8.10
C LEU A 18 3.87 4.53 8.79
N GLY A 19 3.69 4.57 10.11
CA GLY A 19 3.49 5.82 10.85
C GLY A 19 2.14 6.48 10.57
N ILE A 20 1.14 5.72 10.11
CA ILE A 20 -0.22 6.19 9.87
C ILE A 20 -1.05 5.85 11.11
N GLU A 21 -1.48 6.88 11.83
CA GLU A 21 -2.32 6.71 13.01
C GLU A 21 -3.77 6.40 12.58
N THR A 22 -4.26 5.23 12.99
CA THR A 22 -5.59 4.77 12.59
C THR A 22 -6.74 5.59 13.19
N GLU A 23 -6.47 6.37 14.24
CA GLU A 23 -7.44 7.25 14.90
C GLU A 23 -7.68 8.54 14.09
N GLU A 24 -6.71 8.95 13.26
CA GLU A 24 -6.82 10.11 12.38
C GLU A 24 -7.51 9.78 11.05
N LEU A 25 -7.65 8.49 10.73
CA LEU A 25 -8.34 8.03 9.52
C LEU A 25 -9.86 8.10 9.70
N ASN A 26 -10.54 8.65 8.70
CA ASN A 26 -12.01 8.66 8.65
C ASN A 26 -12.54 7.21 8.80
N PRO A 27 -13.43 6.92 9.77
CA PRO A 27 -13.97 5.58 9.97
C PRO A 27 -14.63 4.98 8.72
N ALA A 28 -15.34 5.78 7.94
CA ALA A 28 -15.98 5.33 6.70
C ALA A 28 -14.95 4.91 5.64
N PHE A 29 -13.84 5.63 5.57
CA PHE A 29 -12.74 5.31 4.69
C PHE A 29 -12.05 4.00 5.09
N ARG A 30 -11.92 3.73 6.40
CA ARG A 30 -11.36 2.48 6.90
C ARG A 30 -12.21 1.27 6.52
N ASP A 31 -13.53 1.41 6.59
CA ASP A 31 -14.46 0.34 6.18
C ASP A 31 -14.40 0.10 4.66
N GLU A 32 -14.31 1.16 3.86
CA GLU A 32 -14.14 1.07 2.40
C GLU A 32 -12.85 0.34 2.02
N VAL A 33 -11.71 0.73 2.62
CA VAL A 33 -10.42 0.05 2.42
C VAL A 33 -10.50 -1.42 2.81
N MET A 34 -11.21 -1.73 3.89
CA MET A 34 -11.41 -3.10 4.33
C MET A 34 -12.24 -3.92 3.34
N ASP A 35 -13.33 -3.36 2.82
CA ASP A 35 -14.19 -4.03 1.86
C ASP A 35 -13.50 -4.25 0.52
N VAL A 36 -12.76 -3.24 0.02
CA VAL A 36 -11.92 -3.38 -1.18
C VAL A 36 -10.84 -4.44 -0.96
N ALA A 37 -10.13 -4.40 0.16
CA ALA A 37 -9.05 -5.35 0.42
C ALA A 37 -9.53 -6.80 0.54
N LEU A 38 -10.73 -7.02 1.10
CA LEU A 38 -11.32 -8.35 1.17
C LEU A 38 -11.82 -8.84 -0.21
N ARG A 39 -12.37 -7.94 -1.03
CA ARG A 39 -12.84 -8.25 -2.39
C ARG A 39 -11.69 -8.56 -3.34
N GLU A 40 -10.62 -7.77 -3.29
CA GLU A 40 -9.44 -7.91 -4.16
C GLU A 40 -8.38 -8.88 -3.58
N HIS A 41 -8.67 -9.54 -2.46
CA HIS A 41 -7.78 -10.48 -1.78
C HIS A 41 -6.41 -9.90 -1.40
N PHE A 42 -6.34 -8.62 -1.06
CA PHE A 42 -5.11 -7.96 -0.62
C PHE A 42 -4.68 -8.45 0.75
N THR A 43 -3.37 -8.65 0.91
CA THR A 43 -2.75 -8.82 2.22
C THR A 43 -2.87 -7.54 3.04
N PRO A 44 -2.78 -7.62 4.38
CA PRO A 44 -2.85 -6.42 5.24
C PRO A 44 -1.81 -5.34 4.89
N LYS A 45 -0.63 -5.74 4.39
CA LYS A 45 0.42 -4.82 3.95
C LYS A 45 0.05 -4.13 2.62
N GLU A 46 -0.52 -4.85 1.66
CA GLU A 46 -0.99 -4.27 0.39
C GLU A 46 -2.15 -3.28 0.61
N ALA A 47 -3.08 -3.62 1.49
CA ALA A 47 -4.13 -2.69 1.90
C ALA A 47 -3.56 -1.43 2.58
N ALA A 48 -2.56 -1.59 3.46
CA ALA A 48 -1.87 -0.45 4.08
C ALA A 48 -1.12 0.43 3.07
N LEU A 49 -0.53 -0.16 2.01
CA LEU A 49 0.08 0.60 0.92
C LEU A 49 -0.97 1.40 0.13
N SER A 50 -2.17 0.86 -0.04
CA SER A 50 -3.28 1.58 -0.70
C SER A 50 -3.67 2.82 0.11
N VAL A 51 -3.80 2.68 1.44
CA VAL A 51 -4.00 3.85 2.34
C VAL A 51 -2.85 4.84 2.24
N LEU A 52 -1.60 4.34 2.24
CA LEU A 52 -0.42 5.19 2.11
C LEU A 52 -0.49 6.06 0.85
N THR A 53 -0.86 5.52 -0.31
CA THR A 53 -0.92 6.31 -1.55
C THR A 53 -1.86 7.52 -1.46
N LEU A 54 -2.92 7.41 -0.66
CA LEU A 54 -3.92 8.46 -0.47
C LEU A 54 -3.45 9.53 0.52
N VAL A 55 -2.77 9.14 1.60
CA VAL A 55 -2.25 10.08 2.61
C VAL A 55 -0.84 10.61 2.26
N TYR A 56 -0.13 9.98 1.33
CA TYR A 56 1.25 10.35 0.95
C TYR A 56 1.43 11.84 0.63
N PRO A 57 0.50 12.51 -0.10
CA PRO A 57 0.62 13.92 -0.41
C PRO A 57 0.57 14.84 0.81
N SER A 58 -0.12 14.44 1.89
CA SER A 58 -0.22 15.23 3.12
C SER A 58 0.89 14.94 4.15
N LEU A 59 1.69 13.87 3.95
CA LEU A 59 2.79 13.54 4.84
C LEU A 59 3.94 14.55 4.76
N SER A 60 4.58 14.80 5.91
CA SER A 60 5.82 15.58 5.99
C SER A 60 6.99 14.87 5.29
N LEU A 61 8.06 15.60 4.97
CA LEU A 61 9.26 15.00 4.36
C LEU A 61 9.87 13.88 5.22
N VAL A 62 9.88 14.06 6.54
CA VAL A 62 10.42 13.06 7.48
C VAL A 62 9.57 11.79 7.46
N ASP A 63 8.25 11.93 7.45
CA ASP A 63 7.33 10.79 7.44
C ASP A 63 7.35 10.05 6.10
N ARG A 64 7.52 10.78 4.99
CA ARG A 64 7.76 10.18 3.67
C ARG A 64 9.05 9.35 3.63
N LEU A 65 10.13 9.82 4.27
CA LEU A 65 11.37 9.05 4.33
C LEU A 65 11.23 7.79 5.20
N ARG A 66 10.53 7.89 6.34
CA ARG A 66 10.23 6.75 7.21
C ARG A 66 9.38 5.69 6.50
N THR A 67 8.30 6.10 5.83
CA THR A 67 7.45 5.19 5.04
C THR A 67 8.25 4.48 3.94
N ILE A 68 9.13 5.18 3.21
CA ILE A 68 10.01 4.55 2.21
C ILE A 68 10.90 3.46 2.82
N GLN A 69 11.48 3.68 4.01
CA GLN A 69 12.30 2.68 4.69
C GLN A 69 11.49 1.43 5.05
N VAL A 70 10.26 1.62 5.56
CA VAL A 70 9.35 0.53 5.92
C VAL A 70 8.94 -0.27 4.69
N VAL A 71 8.57 0.40 3.60
CA VAL A 71 8.22 -0.26 2.33
C VAL A 71 9.41 -1.05 1.78
N ARG A 72 10.63 -0.51 1.85
CA ARG A 72 11.85 -1.24 1.46
C ARG A 72 12.04 -2.49 2.31
N ARG A 73 11.86 -2.39 3.64
CA ARG A 73 11.95 -3.53 4.57
C ARG A 73 10.90 -4.60 4.27
N TRP A 74 9.68 -4.20 3.91
CA TRP A 74 8.63 -5.13 3.53
C TRP A 74 8.94 -5.85 2.23
N ARG A 75 9.51 -5.14 1.25
CA ARG A 75 9.94 -5.73 -0.04
C ARG A 75 11.13 -6.66 0.10
N SER A 76 12.05 -6.39 1.03
CA SER A 76 13.20 -7.26 1.30
C SER A 76 12.84 -8.49 2.14
N SER A 77 11.68 -8.48 2.81
CA SER A 77 11.17 -9.64 3.52
C SER A 77 10.42 -10.51 2.53
N SER A 78 10.98 -11.68 2.23
CA SER A 78 10.55 -12.69 1.24
C SER A 78 9.18 -13.33 1.52
N GLN A 79 8.15 -12.52 1.78
CA GLN A 79 6.75 -12.94 1.96
C GLN A 79 5.76 -12.13 1.11
N VAL A 80 6.23 -11.23 0.23
CA VAL A 80 5.39 -10.65 -0.82
C VAL A 80 5.65 -11.46 -2.10
N SER A 81 4.74 -12.40 -2.39
CA SER A 81 4.74 -13.12 -3.66
C SER A 81 4.77 -12.11 -4.81
N GLU A 82 5.81 -12.18 -5.63
CA GLU A 82 6.04 -11.33 -6.79
C GLU A 82 4.83 -11.31 -7.77
N ALA A 83 3.95 -12.32 -7.68
CA ALA A 83 2.74 -12.46 -8.46
C ALA A 83 1.71 -11.33 -8.26
N ASN A 84 1.50 -10.84 -7.03
CA ASN A 84 0.49 -9.81 -6.75
C ASN A 84 1.02 -8.38 -6.96
N TYR A 85 2.32 -8.16 -6.71
CA TYR A 85 2.97 -6.87 -6.94
C TYR A 85 2.97 -6.47 -8.43
N ARG A 86 3.11 -7.44 -9.34
CA ARG A 86 3.00 -7.21 -10.80
C ARG A 86 1.58 -6.80 -11.21
N HIS A 87 0.55 -7.26 -10.50
CA HIS A 87 -0.83 -6.89 -10.81
C HIS A 87 -1.11 -5.42 -10.43
N THR A 88 -0.55 -4.94 -9.30
CA THR A 88 -0.68 -3.53 -8.89
C THR A 88 0.15 -2.59 -9.78
N GLN A 89 1.29 -3.03 -10.33
CA GLN A 89 2.10 -2.23 -11.27
C GLN A 89 1.50 -2.16 -12.68
N ASN A 90 0.72 -3.16 -13.11
CA ASN A 90 0.06 -3.14 -14.42
C ASN A 90 -1.22 -2.28 -14.45
N GLY A 91 -1.76 -1.87 -13.29
CA GLY A 91 -3.03 -1.14 -13.19
C GLY A 91 -2.94 0.39 -13.26
N SER A 92 -1.76 0.99 -13.07
CA SER A 92 -1.58 2.44 -13.23
C SER A 92 -0.09 2.75 -13.28
N LEU A 93 0.43 2.94 -14.49
CA LEU A 93 1.36 3.98 -14.89
C LEU A 93 1.73 3.68 -16.34
N ALA A 94 0.77 3.94 -17.23
CA ALA A 94 1.07 4.36 -18.59
C ALA A 94 1.80 5.72 -18.49
N PHE A 95 3.05 5.70 -18.05
CA PHE A 95 3.98 6.77 -18.41
C PHE A 95 4.30 6.54 -19.87
N GLU A 96 3.73 7.41 -20.70
CA GLU A 96 4.06 7.61 -22.10
C GLU A 96 5.56 7.38 -22.36
N ARG A 97 5.89 6.22 -22.93
CA ARG A 97 7.04 6.14 -23.83
C ARG A 97 6.56 6.65 -25.18
N SER A 98 6.54 7.97 -25.32
CA SER A 98 6.61 8.58 -26.65
C SER A 98 8.00 8.31 -27.25
N PRO A 99 8.09 8.12 -28.58
CA PRO A 99 9.22 7.46 -29.22
C PRO A 99 10.32 8.46 -29.59
N SER A 100 11.57 8.09 -29.32
CA SER A 100 12.79 8.69 -29.89
C SER A 100 13.77 7.53 -30.03
N GLY A 101 14.04 6.97 -31.21
CA GLY A 101 14.40 7.65 -32.45
C GLY A 101 15.93 7.62 -32.58
N HIS A 102 16.41 7.11 -33.72
CA HIS A 102 17.80 7.00 -34.23
C HIS A 102 18.61 5.77 -33.82
N HIS A 103 18.87 4.83 -34.75
CA HIS A 103 19.88 4.85 -35.82
C HIS A 103 21.32 4.79 -35.30
N SER A 104 21.94 3.62 -35.37
CA SER A 104 22.95 3.26 -36.39
C SER A 104 23.30 1.77 -36.27
#